data_AF-A0A9P8ELH6-F1
#
_entry.id   AF-A0A9P8ELH6-F1
#
_cell.length_a   1.000
_cell.length_b   1.000
_cell.length_c   1.000
_cell.angle_alpha   90.00
_cell.angle_beta   90.00
_cell.angle_gamma   90.00
#
_symmetry.space_group_name_H-M   'P 1'
#
loop_
_entity.id
_entity.type
_entity.pdbx_description
1 polymer ?
#
loop_
_entity_poly.entity_id
_entity_poly.type
_entity_poly.pdbx_seq_one_letter_code
_entity_poly.pdbx_strand_id
1 'polypeptide(L)'
;MAVNRLRNALAVPRKGETYELRAGLVSQYAYERKESIQKTIMAMTLGKDVSALFPDVLKNIATGDLDQKKLVYLYLMNYAKSHPDLCILAVNTFVQDSEDPNPLVRALAIRT
;
A
#
# COMPACT_ATOMS: atom_id res chain seq x y z
N MET A 1 -42.70 14.08 -0.31
CA MET A 1 -41.41 14.29 0.41
C MET A 1 -41.00 13.16 1.37
N ALA A 2 -41.77 12.07 1.54
CA ALA A 2 -41.40 10.95 2.42
C ALA A 2 -40.59 9.83 1.74
N VAL A 3 -40.68 9.69 0.41
CA VAL A 3 -40.11 8.56 -0.35
C VAL A 3 -38.58 8.63 -0.48
N ASN A 4 -37.99 9.83 -0.46
CA ASN A 4 -36.53 10.01 -0.54
C ASN A 4 -35.79 9.65 0.77
N ARG A 5 -36.48 9.62 1.92
CA ARG A 5 -35.85 9.22 3.20
C ARG A 5 -35.68 7.71 3.34
N LEU A 6 -36.56 6.92 2.73
CA LEU A 6 -36.49 5.45 2.76
C LEU A 6 -35.41 4.88 1.82
N ARG A 7 -35.05 5.58 0.74
CA ARG A 7 -33.93 5.17 -0.14
C ARG A 7 -32.56 5.28 0.51
N ASN A 8 -32.38 6.24 1.43
CA ASN A 8 -31.12 6.38 2.18
C ASN A 8 -30.93 5.32 3.28
N ALA A 9 -32.00 4.67 3.74
CA ALA A 9 -31.93 3.60 4.73
C ALA A 9 -31.48 2.25 4.14
N LEU A 10 -31.55 2.11 2.81
CA LEU A 10 -31.09 0.94 2.05
C LEU A 10 -29.82 1.22 1.23
N ALA A 11 -29.15 2.36 1.47
CA ALA A 11 -27.86 2.61 0.89
C ALA A 11 -26.86 1.58 1.45
N VAL A 12 -26.33 0.72 0.57
CA VAL A 12 -25.17 -0.13 0.85
C VAL A 12 -24.15 0.74 1.59
N PRO A 13 -23.62 0.32 2.75
CA PRO A 13 -22.67 1.13 3.50
C PRO A 13 -21.58 1.55 2.53
N ARG A 14 -21.39 2.87 2.35
CA ARG A 14 -20.33 3.41 1.50
C ARG A 14 -19.05 2.76 1.98
N LYS A 15 -18.54 1.81 1.20
CA LYS A 15 -17.27 1.16 1.44
C LYS A 15 -16.27 2.30 1.60
N GLY A 16 -15.70 2.43 2.79
CA GLY A 16 -14.84 3.56 3.10
C GLY A 16 -13.69 3.66 2.10
N GLU A 17 -13.09 4.84 1.97
CA GLU A 17 -11.93 5.08 1.10
C GLU A 17 -10.84 4.02 1.29
N THR A 18 -10.60 3.57 2.53
CA THR A 18 -9.67 2.48 2.85
C THR A 18 -10.07 1.13 2.26
N TYR A 19 -11.37 0.84 2.14
CA TYR A 19 -11.86 -0.38 1.50
C TYR A 19 -11.59 -0.35 -0.01
N GLU A 20 -11.82 0.80 -0.67
CA GLU A 20 -11.54 0.95 -2.10
C GLU A 20 -10.05 0.82 -2.39
N LEU A 21 -9.20 1.41 -1.54
CA LEU A 21 -7.74 1.25 -1.63
C LEU A 21 -7.33 -0.21 -1.47
N ARG A 22 -7.87 -0.92 -0.46
CA ARG A 22 -7.60 -2.35 -0.28
C ARG A 22 -8.00 -3.17 -1.51
N ALA A 23 -9.18 -2.91 -2.07
CA ALA A 23 -9.66 -3.63 -3.25
C ALA A 23 -8.70 -3.45 -4.44
N GLY A 24 -8.20 -2.23 -4.65
CA GLY A 24 -7.24 -1.94 -5.71
C GLY A 24 -5.84 -2.49 -5.46
N LEU A 25 -5.36 -2.53 -4.20
CA LEU A 25 -4.07 -3.15 -3.83
C LEU A 25 -4.01 -4.66 -4.09
N VAL A 26 -5.17 -5.33 -4.04
CA VAL A 26 -5.30 -6.78 -4.29
C VAL A 26 -5.82 -7.07 -5.71
N SER A 27 -5.94 -6.05 -6.57
CA SER A 27 -6.39 -6.25 -7.94
C SER A 27 -5.48 -7.21 -8.72
N GLN A 28 -6.06 -7.97 -9.64
CA GLN A 28 -5.29 -8.82 -10.57
C GLN A 28 -4.48 -7.98 -11.56
N TYR A 29 -4.91 -6.74 -11.82
CA TYR A 29 -4.28 -5.86 -12.78
C TYR A 29 -3.15 -5.04 -12.14
N ALA A 30 -1.95 -5.12 -12.73
CA ALA A 30 -0.78 -4.41 -12.22
C ALA A 30 -0.93 -2.88 -12.21
N TYR A 31 -1.63 -2.32 -13.21
CA TYR A 31 -1.87 -0.87 -13.28
C TYR A 31 -2.74 -0.38 -12.12
N GLU A 32 -3.78 -1.14 -11.74
CA GLU A 32 -4.66 -0.79 -10.62
C GLU A 32 -3.93 -0.88 -9.29
N ARG A 33 -3.06 -1.88 -9.12
CA ARG A 33 -2.22 -1.99 -7.92
C ARG A 33 -1.29 -0.78 -7.79
N LYS A 34 -0.62 -0.37 -8.87
CA LYS A 34 0.26 0.80 -8.89
C LYS A 34 -0.50 2.08 -8.55
N GLU A 35 -1.66 2.31 -9.17
CA GLU A 35 -2.51 3.47 -8.88
C GLU A 35 -2.99 3.47 -7.41
N SER A 36 -3.34 2.30 -6.88
CA SER A 36 -3.80 2.14 -5.49
C SER A 36 -2.69 2.41 -4.48
N ILE A 37 -1.45 1.99 -4.78
CA ILE A 37 -0.27 2.33 -3.97
C ILE A 37 -0.06 3.84 -3.97
N GLN A 38 -0.13 4.50 -5.14
CA GLN A 38 -0.01 5.97 -5.22
C GLN A 38 -1.08 6.67 -4.38
N LYS A 39 -2.34 6.24 -4.46
CA LYS A 39 -3.42 6.77 -3.63
C LYS A 39 -3.20 6.52 -2.14
N THR A 40 -2.63 5.38 -1.78
CA THR A 40 -2.27 5.06 -0.38
C THR A 40 -1.18 6.02 0.13
N ILE A 41 -0.17 6.31 -0.68
CA ILE A 41 0.87 7.31 -0.34
C ILE A 41 0.25 8.71 -0.22
N MET A 42 -0.65 9.10 -1.11
CA MET A 42 -1.35 10.40 -0.98
C MET A 42 -2.14 10.50 0.32
N ALA A 43 -2.88 9.45 0.70
CA ALA A 43 -3.61 9.39 1.96
C ALA A 43 -2.66 9.48 3.17
N MET A 44 -1.51 8.79 3.11
CA MET A 44 -0.46 8.85 4.13
C MET A 44 0.11 10.26 4.28
N THR A 45 0.39 10.96 3.16
CA THR A 45 0.87 12.36 3.16
C THR A 45 -0.15 13.33 3.76
N LEU A 46 -1.45 13.03 3.61
CA LEU A 46 -2.54 13.79 4.23
C LEU A 46 -2.74 13.45 5.73
N GLY A 47 -1.91 12.59 6.31
CA GLY A 47 -2.00 12.18 7.71
C GLY A 47 -3.13 11.20 8.03
N LYS A 48 -3.74 10.58 7.01
CA LYS A 48 -4.73 9.52 7.22
C LYS A 48 -4.02 8.25 7.66
N ASP A 49 -4.59 7.56 8.65
CA ASP A 49 -4.08 6.26 9.06
C ASP A 49 -4.43 5.19 8.01
N VAL A 50 -3.42 4.76 7.27
CA VAL A 50 -3.49 3.67 6.29
C VAL A 50 -2.72 2.43 6.75
N SER A 51 -2.42 2.31 8.04
CA SER A 51 -1.73 1.14 8.64
C SER A 51 -2.46 -0.17 8.36
N ALA A 52 -3.79 -0.15 8.31
CA ALA A 52 -4.63 -1.31 8.00
C ALA A 52 -4.39 -1.91 6.59
N LEU A 53 -3.76 -1.16 5.69
CA LEU A 53 -3.41 -1.59 4.34
C LEU A 53 -2.03 -2.25 4.26
N PHE A 54 -1.28 -2.27 5.36
CA PHE A 54 0.11 -2.74 5.39
C PHE A 54 0.31 -4.13 4.75
N PRO A 55 -0.47 -5.18 5.08
CA PRO A 55 -0.27 -6.49 4.48
C PRO A 55 -0.51 -6.51 2.96
N ASP A 56 -1.44 -5.67 2.49
CA ASP A 56 -1.80 -5.58 1.08
C ASP A 56 -0.74 -4.79 0.29
N VAL A 57 -0.18 -3.74 0.89
CA VAL A 57 0.97 -2.99 0.34
C VAL A 57 2.23 -3.88 0.32
N LEU A 58 2.48 -4.65 1.39
CA LEU A 58 3.66 -5.50 1.48
C LEU A 58 3.67 -6.59 0.40
N LYS A 59 2.53 -7.19 0.06
CA LYS A 59 2.44 -8.17 -1.05
C LYS A 59 2.91 -7.62 -2.39
N ASN A 60 2.87 -6.30 -2.56
CA ASN A 60 3.29 -5.62 -3.77
C ASN A 60 4.79 -5.28 -3.81
N ILE A 61 5.57 -5.64 -2.78
CA ILE A 61 7.02 -5.39 -2.71
C ILE A 61 7.82 -6.26 -3.68
N ALA A 62 7.35 -7.48 -3.93
CA ALA A 62 7.95 -8.47 -4.82
C ALA A 62 7.50 -8.20 -6.27
N THR A 63 7.87 -7.03 -6.79
CA THR A 63 7.59 -6.59 -8.16
C THR A 63 8.88 -6.24 -8.89
N GLY A 64 8.91 -6.49 -10.19
CA GLY A 64 10.00 -6.06 -11.08
C GLY A 64 9.92 -4.58 -11.48
N ASP A 65 8.80 -3.91 -11.21
CA ASP A 65 8.65 -2.47 -11.46
C ASP A 65 9.35 -1.67 -10.36
N LEU A 66 10.49 -1.06 -10.70
CA LEU A 66 11.28 -0.23 -9.80
C LEU A 66 10.50 0.93 -9.20
N ASP A 67 9.59 1.54 -9.95
CA ASP A 67 8.84 2.69 -9.45
C ASP A 67 7.78 2.27 -8.44
N GLN A 68 7.14 1.12 -8.68
CA GLN A 68 6.25 0.53 -7.69
C GLN A 68 7.01 0.13 -6.41
N LYS A 69 8.19 -0.48 -6.55
CA LYS A 69 9.03 -0.87 -5.40
C LYS A 69 9.44 0.34 -4.56
N LYS A 70 9.85 1.46 -5.19
CA LYS A 70 10.16 2.73 -4.47
C LYS A 70 8.97 3.24 -3.65
N LEU A 71 7.76 3.17 -4.19
CA LEU A 71 6.56 3.62 -3.47
C LEU A 71 6.26 2.73 -2.25
N VAL A 72 6.39 1.41 -2.39
CA VAL A 72 6.23 0.48 -1.27
C VAL A 72 7.30 0.73 -0.20
N TYR A 73 8.54 0.96 -0.59
CA TYR A 73 9.63 1.26 0.34
C TYR A 73 9.41 2.58 1.07
N LEU A 74 8.92 3.62 0.39
CA LEU A 74 8.53 4.90 1.02
C LEU A 74 7.46 4.69 2.10
N TYR A 75 6.46 3.86 1.81
CA TYR A 75 5.43 3.50 2.79
C TYR A 75 6.04 2.80 4.01
N LEU A 76 6.92 1.81 3.80
CA LEU A 76 7.59 1.08 4.88
C LEU A 76 8.43 2.00 5.76
N MET A 77 9.25 2.89 5.18
CA MET A 77 10.05 3.84 5.95
C MET A 77 9.21 4.74 6.85
N ASN A 78 8.06 5.20 6.36
CA ASN A 78 7.16 6.05 7.14
C ASN A 78 6.55 5.31 8.34
N TYR A 79 6.21 4.03 8.15
CA TYR A 79 5.60 3.21 9.20
C TYR A 79 6.62 2.49 10.12
N ALA A 80 7.89 2.40 9.75
CA ALA A 80 8.91 1.71 10.53
C ALA A 80 9.09 2.25 11.95
N LYS A 81 8.94 3.57 12.14
CA LYS A 81 9.08 4.20 13.47
C LYS A 81 7.85 4.02 14.36
N SER A 82 6.65 3.95 13.76
CA SER A 82 5.39 3.89 14.49
C SER A 82 4.90 2.45 14.71
N HIS A 83 5.22 1.54 13.77
CA HIS A 83 4.77 0.16 13.76
C HIS A 83 5.92 -0.79 13.38
N PRO A 84 6.98 -0.88 14.22
CA PRO A 84 8.15 -1.71 13.92
C PRO A 84 7.80 -3.19 13.72
N ASP A 85 6.82 -3.71 14.49
CA ASP A 85 6.40 -5.11 14.43
C ASP A 85 5.87 -5.53 13.05
N LEU A 86 5.18 -4.61 12.35
CA LEU A 86 4.70 -4.84 11.00
C LEU A 86 5.87 -4.87 9.99
N CYS A 87 6.85 -3.98 10.18
CA CYS A 87 8.01 -3.87 9.31
C CYS A 87 8.96 -5.08 9.36
N ILE A 88 8.95 -5.87 10.45
CA ILE A 88 9.73 -7.11 10.53
C ILE A 88 9.40 -8.06 9.36
N LEU A 89 8.15 -8.08 8.90
CA LEU A 89 7.72 -8.93 7.79
C LEU A 89 8.38 -8.56 6.45
N ALA A 90 8.83 -7.31 6.28
CA ALA A 90 9.49 -6.83 5.07
C ALA A 90 10.99 -7.13 5.04
N VAL A 91 11.61 -7.46 6.20
CA VAL A 91 13.06 -7.66 6.34
C VAL A 91 13.57 -8.75 5.40
N ASN A 92 12.84 -9.86 5.30
CA ASN A 92 13.21 -10.96 4.40
C ASN A 92 13.28 -10.50 2.94
N THR A 93 12.37 -9.64 2.51
CA THR A 93 12.40 -9.07 1.16
C THR A 93 13.56 -8.10 0.98
N PHE A 94 13.89 -7.28 1.99
CA PHE A 94 15.07 -6.41 1.90
C PHE A 94 16.36 -7.20 1.76
N VAL A 95 16.51 -8.32 2.47
CA VAL A 95 17.67 -9.21 2.32
C VAL A 95 17.73 -9.76 0.89
N GLN A 96 16.61 -10.26 0.36
CA GLN A 96 16.55 -10.75 -1.02
C GLN A 96 16.87 -9.66 -2.06
N ASP A 97 16.29 -8.47 -1.90
CA ASP A 97 16.52 -7.33 -2.80
C ASP A 97 17.97 -6.80 -2.70
N SER A 98 18.65 -7.01 -1.56
CA SER A 98 20.08 -6.67 -1.40
C SER A 98 21.03 -7.56 -2.19
N GLU A 99 20.56 -8.74 -2.59
CA GLU A 99 21.29 -9.72 -3.42
C GLU A 99 20.87 -9.66 -4.90
N ASP A 100 19.95 -8.77 -5.27
CA ASP A 100 19.41 -8.68 -6.62
C ASP A 100 20.52 -8.38 -7.66
N PRO A 101 20.47 -9.00 -8.87
CA PRO A 101 21.43 -8.72 -9.94
C PRO A 101 21.47 -7.23 -10.34
N ASN A 102 20.35 -6.52 -10.20
CA ASN A 102 20.23 -5.11 -10.52
C ASN A 102 20.83 -4.23 -9.39
N PRO A 103 21.91 -3.49 -9.66
CA PRO A 103 22.55 -2.64 -8.65
C PRO A 103 21.63 -1.54 -8.11
N LEU A 104 20.64 -1.09 -8.89
CA LEU A 104 19.67 -0.08 -8.44
C LEU A 104 18.73 -0.64 -7.37
N VAL A 105 18.32 -1.91 -7.50
CA VAL A 105 17.48 -2.58 -6.48
C VAL A 105 18.27 -2.76 -5.20
N ARG A 106 19.52 -3.23 -5.30
CA ARG A 106 20.40 -3.39 -4.13
C ARG A 106 20.63 -2.09 -3.37
N ALA A 107 21.00 -1.03 -4.10
CA ALA A 107 21.24 0.28 -3.50
C ALA A 107 19.95 0.84 -2.86
N LEU A 108 18.80 0.59 -3.49
CA LEU A 108 17.50 0.98 -2.95
C LEU A 108 17.18 0.23 -1.65
N ALA A 109 17.38 -1.09 -1.60
CA ALA A 109 17.16 -1.92 -0.41
C ALA A 109 18.04 -1.49 0.77
N ILE A 110 19.34 -1.29 0.55
CA ILE A 110 20.29 -0.92 1.62
C ILE A 110 20.02 0.49 2.17
N ARG A 111 19.52 1.41 1.33
CA ARG A 111 19.23 2.80 1.75
C ARG A 111 17.98 2.92 2.63
N THR A 112 17.03 2.00 2.47
CA THR A 112 15.68 2.08 3.04
C THR A 112 15.68 1.63 4.49
#